data_AF-A0A8J1XUE3-F1
#
_entry.id   AF-A0A8J1XUE3-F1
#
_cell.length_a   1.000
_cell.length_b   1.000
_cell.length_c   1.000
_cell.angle_alpha   90.00
_cell.angle_beta   90.00
_cell.angle_gamma   90.00
#
_symmetry.space_group_name_H-M   'P 1'
#
loop_
_entity.id
_entity.type
_entity.pdbx_description
1 polymer ?
#
loop_
_entity_poly.entity_id
_entity_poly.type
_entity_poly.pdbx_seq_one_letter_code
_entity_poly.pdbx_strand_id
1 'polypeptide(L)'
;CGCGRLLASHPYLGPGAAPFPSEEHWNVKAHTESSSTDAYGTLEFQGGAHPTKAQYVRVCHDTRPDLILQLLTKHWGLDLPKLLISINGGIANFDLQPKLKRVFRKGLLKAAKTTGAWIVTGGTNTGT
;
A
#
# COMPACT_ATOMS: atom_id res chain seq x y z
N CYS A 1 17.61 16.88 5.38
CA CYS A 1 16.21 16.74 4.89
C CYS A 1 15.20 16.40 5.98
N GLY A 2 15.56 15.74 7.10
CA GLY A 2 14.56 15.28 8.10
C GLY A 2 13.68 14.11 7.63
N CYS A 3 14.00 13.50 6.49
CA CYS A 3 13.16 12.54 5.79
C CYS A 3 13.40 11.07 6.16
N GLY A 4 14.24 10.79 7.16
CA GLY A 4 14.49 9.45 7.69
C GLY A 4 15.37 8.51 6.84
N ARG A 5 15.82 8.94 5.65
CA ARG A 5 16.79 8.19 4.82
C ARG A 5 18.23 8.50 5.20
N LEU A 6 19.14 7.57 4.88
CA LEU A 6 20.58 7.75 5.07
C LEU A 6 21.12 8.93 4.26
N LEU A 7 22.17 9.60 4.76
CA LEU A 7 22.79 10.75 4.07
C LEU A 7 23.27 10.37 2.66
N ALA A 8 23.80 9.15 2.49
CA ALA A 8 24.23 8.61 1.19
C ALA A 8 23.12 8.57 0.13
N SER A 9 21.85 8.60 0.53
CA SER A 9 20.70 8.63 -0.39
C SER A 9 20.35 10.05 -0.88
N HIS A 10 21.17 11.06 -0.56
CA HIS A 10 20.95 12.46 -0.93
C HIS A 10 22.14 12.99 -1.72
N PRO A 11 22.27 12.66 -3.02
CA PRO A 11 23.43 13.04 -3.82
C PRO A 11 23.61 14.56 -3.95
N TYR A 12 22.52 15.32 -3.73
CA TYR A 12 22.51 16.79 -3.77
C TYR A 12 22.93 17.46 -2.46
N LEU A 13 22.98 16.70 -1.36
CA LEU A 13 23.47 17.20 -0.07
C LEU A 13 24.98 16.95 0.00
N GLY A 14 25.76 18.00 -0.24
CA GLY A 14 27.22 17.92 -0.14
C GLY A 14 27.71 17.59 1.28
N PRO A 15 28.98 17.17 1.44
CA PRO A 15 29.59 17.01 2.75
C PRO A 15 29.54 18.36 3.49
N GLY A 16 28.82 18.41 4.62
CA GLY A 16 28.57 19.63 5.37
C GLY A 16 27.17 20.22 5.23
N ALA A 17 26.22 19.52 4.59
CA ALA A 17 24.81 19.92 4.59
C ALA A 17 24.33 20.15 6.03
N ALA A 18 23.85 21.37 6.29
CA ALA A 18 23.38 21.75 7.61
C ALA A 18 22.27 20.79 8.06
N PRO A 19 22.26 20.39 9.35
CA PRO A 19 21.12 19.70 9.91
C PRO A 19 19.86 20.54 9.68
N PHE A 20 18.72 19.86 9.57
CA PHE A 20 17.44 20.53 9.39
C PHE A 20 17.28 21.61 10.48
N PRO A 21 16.96 22.88 10.14
CA PRO A 21 16.90 23.94 11.12
C PRO A 21 15.96 23.55 12.27
N SER A 22 16.41 23.67 13.51
CA SER A 22 15.64 23.24 14.68
C SER A 22 14.33 24.01 14.89
N GLU A 23 14.22 25.21 14.28
CA GLU A 23 13.04 26.07 14.36
C GLU A 23 12.03 25.84 13.22
N GLU A 24 12.43 25.18 12.14
CA GLU A 24 11.55 24.91 11.00
C GLU A 24 10.78 23.60 11.24
N HIS A 25 9.47 23.65 11.04
CA HIS A 25 8.63 22.44 11.11
C HIS A 25 8.67 21.72 9.77
N TRP A 26 9.04 20.44 9.80
CA TRP A 26 9.03 19.62 8.60
C TRP A 26 7.62 19.51 8.01
N ASN A 27 7.53 19.65 6.70
CA ASN A 27 6.31 19.56 5.91
C ASN A 27 6.63 18.88 4.57
N VAL A 28 5.83 17.88 4.20
CA VAL A 28 5.96 17.12 2.96
C VAL A 28 6.04 18.03 1.73
N LYS A 29 5.26 19.11 1.67
CA LYS A 29 5.22 19.98 0.49
C LYS A 29 6.49 20.80 0.27
N ALA A 30 7.16 21.19 1.35
CA ALA A 30 8.33 22.06 1.30
C ALA A 30 9.66 21.26 1.33
N HIS A 31 9.64 20.03 1.83
CA HIS A 31 10.85 19.27 2.15
C HIS A 31 10.91 17.90 1.47
N THR A 32 10.05 17.65 0.48
CA THR A 32 10.14 16.49 -0.40
C THR A 32 10.09 16.93 -1.86
N GLU A 33 10.68 16.10 -2.71
CA GLU A 33 10.68 16.30 -4.16
C GLU A 33 10.07 15.06 -4.82
N SER A 34 9.13 15.30 -5.73
CA SER A 34 8.48 14.23 -6.49
C SER A 34 9.37 13.80 -7.65
N SER A 35 9.65 12.51 -7.74
CA SER A 35 10.36 11.89 -8.86
C SER A 35 9.58 10.68 -9.39
N SER A 36 9.91 10.22 -10.59
CA SER A 36 9.35 8.97 -11.12
C SER A 36 9.63 7.79 -10.17
N THR A 37 8.67 6.87 -10.06
CA THR A 37 8.81 5.68 -9.21
C THR A 37 9.67 4.63 -9.91
N ASP A 38 10.57 4.01 -9.14
CA ASP A 38 11.42 2.87 -9.53
C ASP A 38 10.90 1.54 -8.94
N ALA A 39 9.84 1.60 -8.13
CA ALA A 39 9.32 0.46 -7.39
C ALA A 39 7.93 0.06 -7.92
N TYR A 40 7.92 -0.80 -8.93
CA TYR A 40 6.71 -1.38 -9.51
C TYR A 40 7.03 -2.72 -10.19
N GLY A 41 6.00 -3.54 -10.39
CA GLY A 41 6.16 -4.81 -11.10
C GLY A 41 5.30 -5.92 -10.50
N THR A 42 5.84 -7.14 -10.50
CA THR A 42 5.19 -8.33 -9.94
C THR A 42 6.06 -8.91 -8.84
N LEU A 43 5.51 -9.04 -7.64
CA LEU A 43 6.11 -9.79 -6.53
C LEU A 43 5.77 -11.26 -6.71
N GLU A 44 6.74 -12.14 -6.48
CA GLU A 44 6.55 -13.58 -6.40
C GLU A 44 6.90 -14.05 -4.98
N PHE A 45 5.89 -14.49 -4.24
CA PHE A 45 6.07 -14.91 -2.85
C PHE A 45 6.63 -16.33 -2.80
N GLN A 46 7.72 -16.49 -2.05
CA GLN A 46 8.39 -17.78 -1.82
C GLN A 46 7.87 -18.45 -0.54
N GLY A 47 7.95 -19.78 -0.48
CA GLY A 47 7.63 -20.56 0.73
C GLY A 47 6.15 -20.94 0.94
N GLY A 48 5.27 -20.59 -0.01
CA GLY A 48 3.89 -21.09 -0.03
C GLY A 48 3.77 -22.45 -0.74
N ALA A 49 2.64 -23.15 -0.53
CA ALA A 49 2.33 -24.39 -1.25
C ALA A 49 2.20 -24.19 -2.77
N HIS A 50 1.94 -22.95 -3.22
CA HIS A 50 1.88 -22.57 -4.62
C HIS A 50 2.54 -21.20 -4.79
N PRO A 51 3.26 -20.94 -5.89
CA PRO A 51 3.76 -19.61 -6.20
C PRO A 51 2.59 -18.64 -6.33
N THR A 52 2.54 -17.61 -5.48
CA THR A 52 1.57 -16.52 -5.61
C THR A 52 2.27 -15.29 -6.17
N LYS A 53 1.69 -14.75 -7.24
CA LYS A 53 2.16 -13.52 -7.88
C LYS A 53 1.21 -12.38 -7.55
N ALA A 54 1.74 -11.20 -7.26
CA ALA A 54 0.96 -9.99 -7.00
C ALA A 54 1.56 -8.79 -7.72
N GLN A 55 0.72 -8.01 -8.39
CA GLN A 55 1.13 -6.74 -8.98
C GLN A 55 1.28 -5.67 -7.89
N TYR A 56 2.30 -4.82 -8.00
CA TYR A 56 2.54 -3.73 -7.05
C TYR A 56 3.07 -2.48 -7.74
N VAL A 57 2.83 -1.33 -7.11
CA VAL A 57 3.45 -0.04 -7.46
C VAL A 57 3.54 0.82 -6.21
N ARG A 58 4.63 1.57 -6.07
CA ARG A 58 4.76 2.67 -5.09
C ARG A 58 4.28 3.97 -5.73
N VAL A 59 3.34 4.65 -5.09
CA VAL A 59 2.77 5.93 -5.54
C VAL A 59 3.05 7.04 -4.52
N CYS A 60 2.98 8.31 -4.95
CA CYS A 60 3.10 9.45 -4.05
C CYS A 60 1.83 9.62 -3.21
N HIS A 61 1.97 10.22 -2.02
CA HIS A 61 0.87 10.43 -1.07
C HIS A 61 -0.28 11.30 -1.63
N ASP A 62 0.02 12.15 -2.61
CA ASP A 62 -0.92 13.09 -3.26
C ASP A 62 -1.30 12.66 -4.68
N THR A 63 -0.97 11.42 -5.07
CA THR A 63 -1.38 10.86 -6.37
C THR A 63 -2.90 10.89 -6.48
N ARG A 64 -3.41 11.52 -7.54
CA ARG A 64 -4.86 11.67 -7.73
C ARG A 64 -5.55 10.29 -7.84
N PRO A 65 -6.68 10.05 -7.15
CA PRO A 65 -7.35 8.75 -7.15
C PRO A 65 -7.80 8.24 -8.54
N ASP A 66 -8.10 9.14 -9.49
CA ASP A 66 -8.47 8.77 -10.86
C ASP A 66 -7.36 8.02 -11.58
N LEU A 67 -6.09 8.39 -11.32
CA LEU A 67 -4.93 7.70 -11.87
C LEU A 67 -4.77 6.30 -11.27
N ILE A 68 -5.10 6.13 -9.98
CA ILE A 68 -5.10 4.81 -9.33
C ILE A 68 -6.19 3.93 -9.94
N LEU A 69 -7.40 4.47 -10.16
CA LEU A 69 -8.48 3.74 -10.82
C LEU A 69 -8.10 3.33 -12.26
N GLN A 70 -7.47 4.23 -13.01
CA GLN A 70 -6.97 3.95 -14.34
C GLN A 70 -5.91 2.84 -14.31
N LEU A 71 -4.97 2.87 -13.35
CA LEU A 71 -3.99 1.79 -13.16
C LEU A 71 -4.69 0.44 -12.96
N LEU A 72 -5.58 0.36 -11.98
CA LEU A 72 -6.29 -0.87 -11.61
C LEU A 72 -7.07 -1.45 -12.80
N THR A 73 -7.75 -0.60 -13.56
CA THR A 73 -8.63 -1.05 -14.65
C THR A 73 -7.93 -1.23 -15.98
N LYS A 74 -7.07 -0.29 -16.39
CA LYS A 74 -6.45 -0.29 -17.73
C LYS A 74 -5.14 -1.05 -17.79
N HIS A 75 -4.32 -0.96 -16.74
CA HIS A 75 -2.99 -1.59 -16.75
C HIS A 75 -3.01 -2.96 -16.06
N TRP A 76 -3.81 -3.12 -15.01
CA TRP A 76 -3.94 -4.38 -14.29
C TRP A 76 -5.16 -5.22 -14.73
N GLY A 77 -6.04 -4.65 -15.56
CA GLY A 77 -7.14 -5.38 -16.18
C GLY A 77 -8.25 -5.77 -15.22
N LEU A 78 -8.40 -5.06 -14.09
CA LEU A 78 -9.52 -5.30 -13.18
C LEU A 78 -10.80 -4.69 -13.74
N ASP A 79 -11.87 -5.47 -13.73
CA ASP A 79 -13.21 -4.94 -14.00
C ASP A 79 -13.59 -3.90 -12.95
N LEU A 80 -14.31 -2.87 -13.39
CA LEU A 80 -14.85 -1.85 -12.49
C LEU A 80 -15.79 -2.52 -11.47
N PRO A 81 -15.61 -2.29 -10.17
CA PRO A 81 -16.40 -3.00 -9.17
C PRO A 81 -17.81 -2.42 -9.10
N LYS A 82 -18.78 -3.28 -8.78
CA LYS A 82 -20.14 -2.85 -8.47
C LYS A 82 -20.31 -2.43 -7.00
N LEU A 83 -19.35 -2.81 -6.16
CA LEU A 83 -19.33 -2.56 -4.73
C LEU A 83 -17.89 -2.50 -4.22
N LEU A 84 -17.62 -1.61 -3.28
CA LEU A 84 -16.34 -1.52 -2.56
C LEU A 84 -16.54 -1.99 -1.12
N ILE A 85 -15.72 -2.93 -0.68
CA ILE A 85 -15.69 -3.43 0.71
C ILE A 85 -14.37 -3.00 1.33
N SER A 86 -14.40 -1.99 2.20
CA SER A 86 -13.23 -1.58 3.00
C SER A 86 -13.20 -2.38 4.30
N ILE A 87 -12.07 -3.03 4.57
CA ILE A 87 -11.82 -3.73 5.83
C ILE A 87 -10.69 -3.01 6.56
N ASN A 88 -11.02 -2.43 7.71
CA ASN A 88 -10.09 -1.75 8.58
C ASN A 88 -9.88 -2.61 9.83
N GLY A 89 -8.63 -2.93 10.14
CA GLY A 89 -8.23 -3.70 11.31
C GLY A 89 -7.42 -2.87 12.30
N GLY A 90 -7.32 -3.34 13.54
CA GLY A 90 -6.36 -2.80 14.51
C GLY A 90 -4.94 -3.29 14.23
N ILE A 91 -3.93 -2.55 14.71
CA ILE A 91 -2.50 -2.89 14.56
C ILE A 91 -2.13 -4.12 15.43
N ALA A 92 -2.86 -4.36 16.51
CA ALA A 92 -2.64 -5.49 17.41
C ALA A 92 -3.19 -6.80 16.81
N ASN A 93 -2.42 -7.88 16.95
CA ASN A 93 -2.88 -9.22 16.59
C ASN A 93 -4.02 -9.62 17.53
N PHE A 94 -5.16 -9.97 16.94
CA PHE A 94 -6.32 -10.50 17.65
C PHE A 94 -6.65 -11.86 17.05
N ASP A 95 -6.84 -12.88 17.90
CA ASP A 95 -7.21 -14.21 17.42
C ASP A 95 -8.72 -14.40 17.48
N LEU A 96 -9.33 -14.48 16.30
CA LEU A 96 -10.74 -14.84 16.16
C LEU A 96 -10.91 -16.33 16.45
N GLN A 97 -11.98 -16.66 17.20
CA GLN A 97 -12.36 -18.07 17.37
C GLN A 97 -12.45 -18.79 16.01
N PRO A 98 -11.93 -20.02 15.87
CA PRO A 98 -11.82 -20.69 14.57
C PRO A 98 -13.13 -20.76 13.77
N LYS A 99 -14.26 -20.95 14.46
CA LYS A 99 -15.60 -20.96 13.85
C LYS A 99 -15.95 -19.61 13.23
N LEU A 100 -15.68 -18.51 13.94
CA LEU A 100 -15.95 -17.15 13.47
C LEU A 100 -15.03 -16.78 12.29
N LYS A 101 -13.73 -17.09 12.39
CA LYS A 101 -12.76 -16.91 11.28
C LYS A 101 -13.22 -17.62 10.01
N ARG A 102 -13.71 -18.85 10.14
CA ARG A 102 -14.25 -19.63 9.01
C ARG A 102 -15.49 -19.01 8.39
N VAL A 103 -16.47 -18.61 9.22
CA VAL A 103 -17.73 -18.00 8.74
C VAL A 103 -17.44 -16.67 8.06
N PHE A 104 -16.60 -15.83 8.66
CA PHE A 104 -16.20 -14.54 8.10
C PHE A 104 -15.51 -14.71 6.73
N ARG A 105 -14.48 -15.56 6.63
CA ARG A 105 -13.79 -15.83 5.36
C ARG A 105 -14.74 -16.33 4.28
N LYS A 106 -15.64 -17.27 4.62
CA LYS A 106 -16.62 -17.81 3.66
C LYS A 106 -17.62 -16.75 3.21
N GLY A 107 -18.12 -15.93 4.14
CA GLY A 107 -19.05 -14.85 3.85
C GLY A 107 -18.43 -13.79 2.93
N LEU A 108 -17.22 -13.34 3.26
CA LEU A 108 -16.48 -12.34 2.50
C LEU A 108 -16.17 -12.83 1.07
N LEU A 109 -15.65 -14.05 0.94
CA LEU A 109 -15.36 -14.63 -0.37
C LEU A 109 -16.64 -14.79 -1.21
N LYS A 110 -17.74 -15.19 -0.58
CA LYS A 110 -19.03 -15.31 -1.26
C LYS A 110 -19.50 -13.93 -1.75
N ALA A 111 -19.51 -12.92 -0.89
CA ALA A 111 -19.94 -11.57 -1.24
C ALA A 111 -19.14 -10.99 -2.41
N ALA A 112 -17.81 -11.12 -2.37
CA ALA A 112 -16.92 -10.64 -3.43
C ALA A 112 -17.22 -11.31 -4.77
N LYS A 113 -17.34 -12.65 -4.78
CA LYS A 113 -17.63 -13.41 -6.00
C LYS A 113 -19.02 -13.11 -6.58
N THR A 114 -20.04 -12.96 -5.73
CA THR A 114 -21.41 -12.76 -6.22
C THR A 114 -21.65 -11.36 -6.76
N THR A 115 -20.96 -10.36 -6.21
CA THR A 115 -21.20 -8.94 -6.58
C THR A 115 -20.17 -8.39 -7.55
N GLY A 116 -19.02 -9.05 -7.73
CA GLY A 116 -17.87 -8.44 -8.39
C GLY A 116 -17.32 -7.27 -7.57
N ALA A 117 -17.30 -7.40 -6.24
CA ALA A 117 -16.79 -6.37 -5.35
C ALA A 117 -15.26 -6.40 -5.27
N TRP A 118 -14.67 -5.21 -5.16
CA TRP A 118 -13.28 -5.08 -4.72
C TRP A 118 -13.23 -5.07 -3.20
N ILE A 119 -12.28 -5.81 -2.63
CA ILE A 119 -11.96 -5.80 -1.21
C ILE A 119 -10.70 -4.97 -1.03
N VAL A 120 -10.77 -3.92 -0.22
CA VAL A 120 -9.64 -3.04 0.10
C VAL A 120 -9.28 -3.22 1.58
N THR A 121 -8.01 -3.54 1.85
CA THR A 121 -7.49 -3.75 3.21
C THR A 121 -6.16 -3.00 3.39
N GLY A 122 -5.62 -2.96 4.61
CA GLY A 122 -4.34 -2.33 4.90
C GLY A 122 -3.10 -3.04 4.31
N GLY A 123 -3.24 -4.29 3.82
CA GLY A 123 -2.15 -5.03 3.16
C GLY A 123 -1.03 -5.53 4.07
N THR A 124 -1.12 -5.34 5.40
CA THR A 124 -0.14 -5.82 6.38
C THR A 124 -0.39 -7.27 6.79
N ASN A 125 0.65 -8.00 7.20
CA ASN A 125 0.55 -9.36 7.76
C ASN A 125 0.24 -9.37 9.27
N THR A 126 -0.07 -8.20 9.83
CA THR A 126 -0.41 -8.00 11.24
C THR A 126 -1.72 -7.25 11.31
N GLY A 127 -2.56 -7.60 12.28
CA GLY A 127 -3.94 -7.13 12.35
C GLY A 127 -4.88 -7.95 11.46
N THR A 128 -6.00 -8.38 12.03
CA THR A 128 -7.05 -9.31 11.49
C THR A 128 -6.69 -10.77 11.25
#